data_AF-A0A552AFM5-F1
#
_entry.id   AF-A0A552AFM5-F1
#
_cell.length_a   1.000
_cell.length_b   1.000
_cell.length_c   1.000
_cell.angle_alpha   90.00
_cell.angle_beta   90.00
_cell.angle_gamma   90.00
#
_symmetry.space_group_name_H-M   'P 1'
#
loop_
_entity.id
_entity.type
_entity.pdbx_description
1 polymer ?
#
loop_
_entity_poly.entity_id
_entity_poly.type
_entity_poly.pdbx_seq_one_letter_code
_entity_poly.pdbx_strand_id
1 'polypeptide(L)' 'WWQIFPLLWTLPRGQQGLLSWVRTLKGKEIQIQTRKPHSINTDGEITSTTPAMFRVIPAVLGVYIPRQETQS' A
#
# COMPACT_ATOMS: atom_id res chain seq x y z
N TRP A 1 -13.72 -18.14 6.69
CA TRP A 1 -13.80 -16.95 7.55
C TRP A 1 -12.63 -16.81 8.53
N TRP A 2 -12.19 -17.87 9.22
CA TRP A 2 -11.08 -17.79 10.20
C TRP A 2 -9.68 -17.43 9.65
N GLN A 3 -9.49 -17.37 8.33
CA GLN A 3 -8.20 -17.06 7.70
C GLN A 3 -7.71 -15.61 7.94
N ILE A 4 -8.57 -14.71 8.44
CA ILE A 4 -8.18 -13.34 8.76
C ILE A 4 -7.37 -13.25 10.07
N PHE A 5 -7.58 -14.17 11.03
CA PHE A 5 -6.90 -14.09 12.34
C PHE A 5 -5.36 -14.20 12.23
N PRO A 6 -4.78 -15.15 11.46
CA PRO A 6 -3.34 -15.21 11.25
C PRO A 6 -2.80 -13.94 10.58
N LEU A 7 -3.56 -13.33 9.66
CA LEU A 7 -3.18 -12.09 8.99
C LEU A 7 -3.12 -10.94 9.99
N LEU A 8 -4.14 -10.78 10.84
CA LEU A 8 -4.21 -9.70 11.83
C LEU A 8 -3.05 -9.75 12.84
N TRP A 9 -2.58 -10.95 13.20
CA TRP A 9 -1.44 -11.13 14.10
C TRP A 9 -0.08 -10.89 13.44
N THR A 10 0.05 -11.24 12.16
CA THR A 10 1.32 -11.16 11.41
C THR A 10 1.56 -9.79 10.77
N LEU A 11 0.50 -9.04 10.43
CA LEU A 11 0.58 -7.71 9.81
C LEU A 11 1.39 -6.70 10.64
N PRO A 12 1.15 -6.49 11.95
CA PRO A 12 1.91 -5.53 12.75
C PRO A 12 3.41 -5.86 12.84
N ARG A 13 3.77 -7.14 12.60
CA ARG A 13 5.15 -7.63 12.63
C ARG A 13 5.83 -7.62 11.26
N GLY A 14 5.13 -7.23 10.20
CA GLY A 14 5.63 -7.33 8.82
C GLY A 14 5.78 -8.77 8.32
N GLN A 15 5.20 -9.75 9.01
CA GLN A 15 5.35 -11.19 8.75
C GLN A 15 4.22 -11.78 7.89
N GLN A 16 3.33 -10.94 7.35
CA GLN A 16 2.20 -11.38 6.54
C GLN A 16 2.62 -12.17 5.28
N GLY A 17 3.87 -12.01 4.82
CA GLY A 17 4.44 -12.78 3.72
C GLY A 17 4.66 -14.27 4.01
N LEU A 18 4.57 -14.70 5.28
CA LEU A 18 4.63 -16.12 5.66
C LEU A 18 3.32 -16.87 5.35
N LEU A 19 2.22 -16.16 5.08
CA LEU A 19 0.93 -16.74 4.75
C LEU A 19 0.86 -17.00 3.24
N SER A 20 0.67 -18.26 2.83
CA SER A 20 0.70 -18.67 1.41
C SER A 20 -0.37 -18.01 0.54
N TRP A 21 -1.46 -17.52 1.14
CA TRP A 21 -2.54 -16.81 0.45
C TRP A 21 -2.34 -15.29 0.39
N VAL A 22 -1.25 -14.76 0.94
CA VAL A 22 -0.90 -13.35 0.91
C VAL A 22 0.23 -13.15 -0.09
N ARG A 23 0.04 -12.22 -1.03
CA ARG A 23 1.07 -11.85 -2.00
C ARG A 23 1.51 -10.43 -1.74
N THR A 24 2.82 -10.24 -1.55
CA THR A 24 3.43 -8.91 -1.52
C THR A 24 4.09 -8.64 -2.86
N LEU A 25 3.75 -7.51 -3.47
CA LEU A 25 4.33 -7.04 -4.72
C LEU A 25 5.00 -5.69 -4.47
N LYS A 26 6.10 -5.43 -5.17
CA LYS A 26 6.77 -4.13 -5.20
C LYS A 26 6.95 -3.72 -6.65
N GLY A 27 6.62 -2.48 -6.95
CA GLY A 27 6.71 -1.93 -8.30
C GLY A 27 6.49 -0.43 -8.30
N LYS A 28 6.92 0.23 -9.37
CA LYS A 28 6.64 1.66 -9.59
C LYS A 28 5.29 1.89 -10.27
N GLU A 29 4.75 0.86 -10.91
CA GLU A 29 3.50 0.89 -11.65
C GLU A 29 2.73 -0.41 -11.41
N ILE A 30 1.46 -0.30 -11.04
CA ILE A 30 0.56 -1.44 -10.79
C ILE A 30 -0.81 -1.10 -11.37
N GLN A 31 -1.30 -1.93 -12.29
CA GLN A 31 -2.65 -1.84 -12.81
C GLN A 31 -3.56 -2.82 -12.07
N ILE A 32 -4.71 -2.33 -11.60
CA ILE A 32 -5.73 -3.17 -10.98
C ILE A 32 -6.94 -3.21 -11.91
N GLN A 33 -7.28 -4.41 -12.37
CA GLN A 33 -8.46 -4.68 -13.17
C GLN A 33 -9.35 -5.67 -12.41
N THR A 34 -10.65 -5.42 -12.41
CA THR A 34 -11.64 -6.27 -11.75
C THR A 34 -12.83 -6.48 -12.67
N ARG A 35 -13.55 -7.60 -12.50
CA ARG A 35 -14.72 -7.91 -13.33
C ARG A 35 -15.85 -6.88 -13.16
N LYS A 36 -16.07 -6.42 -11.93
CA LYS A 36 -17.02 -5.35 -11.59
C LYS A 36 -16.23 -4.16 -11.05
N PRO A 37 -16.64 -2.92 -11.31
CA PRO A 37 -16.03 -1.75 -10.69
C PRO A 37 -16.12 -1.82 -9.16
N HIS A 38 -15.04 -1.51 -8.47
CA HIS A 38 -14.96 -1.42 -7.02
C HIS A 38 -14.44 -0.04 -6.63
N SER A 39 -15.07 0.58 -5.63
CA SER A 39 -14.62 1.86 -5.08
C SER A 39 -13.21 1.77 -4.50
N ILE A 40 -12.41 2.79 -4.76
CA ILE A 40 -11.02 2.91 -4.31
C ILE A 40 -10.97 3.99 -3.24
N ASN A 41 -10.41 3.66 -2.08
CA ASN A 41 -10.12 4.62 -1.03
C ASN A 41 -8.66 5.08 -1.18
N THR A 42 -8.44 6.38 -1.23
CA THR A 42 -7.11 7.01 -1.14
C THR A 42 -7.10 7.94 0.07
N ASP A 43 -6.20 7.68 1.02
CA ASP A 43 -5.95 8.50 2.20
C ASP A 43 -7.19 8.83 3.06
N GLY A 44 -8.21 7.96 3.03
CA GLY A 44 -9.45 8.11 3.78
C GLY A 44 -10.66 8.51 2.93
N GLU A 45 -10.47 8.94 1.69
CA GLU A 45 -11.54 9.40 0.79
C GLU A 45 -11.81 8.41 -0.34
N ILE A 46 -13.08 8.28 -0.76
CA ILE A 46 -13.43 7.49 -1.96
C ILE A 46 -13.24 8.38 -3.18
N THR A 47 -12.17 8.14 -3.94
CA THR A 47 -11.75 9.04 -5.02
C THR A 47 -12.03 8.49 -6.41
N SER A 48 -12.10 7.17 -6.59
CA SER A 48 -12.32 6.55 -7.90
C SER A 48 -12.85 5.12 -7.83
N THR A 49 -12.93 4.43 -8.97
CA THR A 49 -13.33 3.01 -9.08
C THR A 49 -12.37 2.25 -9.99
N THR A 50 -12.30 0.93 -9.84
CA THR A 50 -11.54 0.07 -10.78
C THR A 50 -12.24 -0.03 -12.14
N PRO A 51 -11.49 -0.16 -13.26
CA PRO A 51 -10.04 -0.35 -13.34
C PRO A 51 -9.23 0.92 -13.02
N ALA A 52 -8.07 0.76 -12.39
CA ALA A 52 -7.22 1.87 -12.00
C ALA A 52 -5.73 1.56 -12.20
N MET A 53 -4.95 2.61 -12.46
CA MET A 53 -3.49 2.56 -12.58
C MET A 53 -2.85 3.33 -11.43
N PHE A 54 -1.99 2.66 -10.68
CA PHE A 54 -1.22 3.25 -9.58
C PHE A 54 0.21 3.43 -10.03
N ARG A 55 0.75 4.65 -9.92
CA ARG A 55 2.13 4.97 -10.32
C ARG A 55 2.81 5.82 -9.27
N VAL A 56 4.05 5.46 -8.94
CA VAL A 56 4.92 6.24 -8.08
C VAL A 56 5.54 7.38 -8.90
N ILE A 57 5.29 8.62 -8.49
CA ILE A 57 5.98 9.80 -9.03
C ILE A 57 7.07 10.19 -8.03
N PRO A 58 8.34 9.81 -8.27
CA PRO A 58 9.40 10.07 -7.30
C PRO A 58 9.67 11.56 -7.16
N ALA A 59 9.89 12.02 -5.93
CA ALA A 59 10.23 13.41 -5.61
C ALA A 59 9.27 14.46 -6.19
N VAL A 60 7.98 14.14 -6.29
CA VAL A 60 6.96 15.05 -6.87
C VAL A 60 6.74 16.32 -6.04
N LEU A 61 6.96 16.25 -4.72
CA LEU A 61 6.77 17.36 -3.81
C LEU A 61 8.04 17.56 -2.97
N GLY A 62 8.52 18.80 -2.93
CA GLY A 62 9.52 19.22 -1.94
C GLY A 62 8.88 19.38 -0.58
N VAL A 63 9.51 18.83 0.46
CA VAL A 63 9.03 18.91 1.85
C VAL A 63 10.12 19.47 2.75
N TYR A 64 9.74 20.30 3.71
CA TYR A 64 10.66 20.78 4.74
C TYR A 64 10.93 19.66 5.74
N ILE A 65 12.21 19.40 6.04
CA ILE A 65 12.63 18.43 7.05
C ILE A 65 13.32 19.14 8.23
N PRO A 66 13.25 18.60 9.45
CA PRO A 66 13.99 19.15 10.58
C PRO A 66 15.50 19.08 10.30
N ARG A 67 16.23 20.09 10.79
CA ARG A 67 17.69 20.14 10.70
C ARG A 67 18.25 18.88 11.35
N GLN A 68 18.97 18.07 10.58
CA GLN A 68 19.68 16.92 11.14
C GLN A 68 20.83 17.47 11.98
N GLU A 69 20.77 17.31 13.30
CA GLU A 69 21.94 17.53 14.15
C GLU A 69 22.93 16.41 13.85
N THR A 70 23.93 16.71 13.03
CA THR A 70 25.07 15.83 12.84
C THR A 70 25.83 15.77 14.17
N GLN A 71 25.58 14.74 14.97
CA GLN A 71 26.43 14.41 16.11
C GLN A 71 27.83 14.09 15.57
N SER A 72 28.80 14.97 15.87
CA SER A 72 30.23 14.78 15.61
C SER A 72 30.87 13.91 16.66
#